data_AF-A0A937X0V6-F1
#
_entry.id   AF-A0A937X0V6-F1
#
_cell.length_a   1.000
_cell.length_b   1.000
_cell.length_c   1.000
_cell.angle_alpha   90.00
_cell.angle_beta   90.00
_cell.angle_gamma   90.00
#
_symmetry.space_group_name_H-M   'P 1'
#
loop_
_entity.id
_entity.type
_entity.pdbx_description
1 polymer ?
#
loop_
_entity_poly.entity_id
_entity_poly.type
_entity_poly.pdbx_seq_one_letter_code
_entity_poly.pdbx_strand_id
1 'polypeptide(L)'
;MRTFYLIVTVAGIAIPGVFVVAFVSQHGPDIPLLIRESFANAAAGAFTADVLVSSVIFWGFAYYESRKYGIRRFWVYGAANIVGGLSVGLPLFLYARQKKIDALS
;
A
#
# COMPACT_ATOMS: atom_id res chain seq x y z
N MET A 1 -9.54 10.58 13.26
CA MET A 1 -8.77 9.53 12.53
C MET A 1 -8.82 9.68 11.00
N ARG A 2 -9.93 10.09 10.39
CA ARG A 2 -10.03 10.22 8.92
C ARG A 2 -8.94 11.10 8.28
N THR A 3 -8.70 12.30 8.81
CA THR A 3 -7.70 13.24 8.28
C THR A 3 -6.30 12.66 8.36
N PHE A 4 -5.97 12.01 9.47
CA PHE A 4 -4.68 11.32 9.65
C PHE A 4 -4.46 10.28 8.54
N TYR A 5 -5.45 9.42 8.25
CA TYR A 5 -5.33 8.44 7.18
C TYR A 5 -5.11 9.06 5.81
N LEU A 6 -5.78 10.17 5.48
CA LEU A 6 -5.53 10.87 4.20
C LEU A 6 -4.12 11.44 4.13
N ILE A 7 -3.65 12.07 5.22
CA ILE A 7 -2.30 12.64 5.28
C ILE A 7 -1.26 11.54 5.07
N VAL A 8 -1.39 10.41 5.75
CA VAL A 8 -0.44 9.31 5.60
C VAL A 8 -0.57 8.59 4.25
N THR A 9 -1.76 8.57 3.61
CA THR A 9 -1.88 8.09 2.22
C THR A 9 -1.10 9.00 1.27
N VAL A 10 -1.21 10.33 1.40
CA VAL A 10 -0.48 11.28 0.56
C VAL A 10 1.03 11.14 0.79
N ALA A 11 1.47 11.07 2.05
CA ALA A 11 2.87 10.83 2.38
C ALA A 11 3.36 9.47 1.83
N GLY A 12 2.52 8.43 1.91
CA GLY A 12 2.80 7.09 1.40
C GLY A 12 2.88 7.00 -0.12
N ILE A 13 2.31 7.96 -0.86
CA ILE A 13 2.51 8.13 -2.31
C ILE A 13 3.80 8.92 -2.56
N ALA A 14 3.96 10.06 -1.87
CA ALA A 14 5.05 10.99 -2.14
C ALA A 14 6.42 10.41 -1.81
N ILE A 15 6.58 9.80 -0.63
CA ILE A 15 7.88 9.33 -0.15
C ILE A 15 8.41 8.18 -1.03
N PRO A 16 7.69 7.06 -1.24
CA PRO A 16 8.16 6.00 -2.14
C PRO A 16 8.15 6.43 -3.61
N GLY A 17 7.20 7.29 -4.00
CA GLY A 17 7.04 7.76 -5.36
C GLY A 17 8.27 8.51 -5.89
N VAL A 18 8.96 9.28 -5.05
CA VAL A 18 10.22 9.95 -5.44
C VAL A 18 11.28 8.92 -5.87
N PHE A 19 11.43 7.82 -5.13
CA PHE A 19 12.40 6.77 -5.47
C PHE A 19 12.01 6.04 -6.77
N VAL A 20 10.72 5.77 -6.98
CA VAL A 20 10.23 5.16 -8.23
C VAL A 20 10.48 6.08 -9.42
N VAL A 21 10.20 7.38 -9.30
CA VAL A 21 10.47 8.36 -10.36
C VAL A 21 11.97 8.46 -10.66
N ALA A 22 12.82 8.48 -9.63
CA ALA A 22 14.26 8.48 -9.80
C ALA A 22 14.78 7.19 -10.47
N PHE A 23 14.21 6.04 -10.13
CA PHE A 23 14.54 4.78 -10.78
C PHE A 23 14.16 4.80 -12.27
N VAL A 24 12.93 5.21 -12.58
CA VAL A 24 12.41 5.25 -13.96
C VAL A 24 13.15 6.28 -14.81
N SER A 25 13.59 7.40 -14.23
CA SER A 25 14.38 8.39 -14.98
C SER A 25 15.79 7.90 -15.32
N GLN A 26 16.35 6.98 -14.53
CA GLN A 26 17.69 6.43 -14.74
C GLN A 26 17.69 5.17 -15.61
N HIS A 27 16.72 4.28 -15.44
CA HIS A 27 16.70 2.95 -16.03
C HIS A 27 15.53 2.71 -17.00
N GLY A 28 14.61 3.67 -17.12
CA GLY A 28 13.31 3.45 -17.75
C GLY A 28 12.38 2.60 -16.87
N PRO A 29 11.18 2.23 -17.37
CA PRO A 29 10.23 1.39 -16.65
C PRO A 29 10.64 -0.10 -16.67
N ASP A 30 11.86 -0.41 -16.22
CA ASP A 30 12.41 -1.77 -16.16
C ASP A 30 12.00 -2.47 -14.85
N ILE A 31 10.84 -3.13 -14.89
CA ILE A 31 10.29 -3.89 -13.75
C ILE A 31 11.21 -5.06 -13.34
N PRO A 32 11.75 -5.89 -14.25
CA PRO A 32 12.73 -6.91 -13.89
C PRO A 32 13.93 -6.37 -13.11
N LEU A 33 14.51 -5.24 -13.53
CA LEU A 33 15.62 -4.61 -12.84
C LEU A 33 15.21 -4.09 -11.45
N LEU A 34 14.03 -3.48 -11.33
CA LEU A 34 13.51 -2.99 -10.04
C LEU A 34 13.39 -4.13 -9.03
N ILE A 35 12.91 -5.30 -9.47
CA ILE A 35 12.81 -6.50 -8.62
C ILE A 35 14.21 -6.97 -8.21
N ARG A 36 15.17 -7.04 -9.14
CA ARG A 36 16.54 -7.44 -8.83
C ARG A 36 17.19 -6.51 -7.80
N GLU A 37 17.07 -5.19 -8.00
CA GLU A 37 17.60 -4.16 -7.10
C GLU A 37 16.93 -4.21 -5.71
N SER A 38 15.63 -4.53 -5.64
CA SER A 38 14.91 -4.70 -4.36
C SER A 38 15.43 -5.86 -3.51
N PHE A 39 16.19 -6.78 -4.12
CA PHE A 39 16.85 -7.92 -3.46
C PHE A 39 18.38 -7.90 -3.66
N ALA A 40 18.98 -6.75 -3.97
CA ALA A 40 20.41 -6.64 -4.26
C ALA A 40 21.33 -7.04 -3.09
N ASN A 41 20.84 -6.92 -1.86
CA ASN A 41 21.57 -7.32 -0.65
C ASN A 41 20.60 -7.73 0.47
N ALA A 42 21.15 -8.29 1.55
CA ALA A 42 20.35 -8.81 2.67
C ALA A 42 19.47 -7.74 3.34
N ALA A 43 19.95 -6.50 3.48
CA ALA A 43 19.18 -5.43 4.10
C ALA A 43 18.00 -5.00 3.21
N ALA A 44 18.25 -4.73 1.93
CA ALA A 44 17.21 -4.42 0.95
C ALA A 44 16.18 -5.56 0.84
N GLY A 45 16.66 -6.80 0.75
CA GLY A 45 15.81 -7.98 0.71
C GLY A 45 14.93 -8.14 1.95
N ALA A 46 15.45 -7.83 3.14
CA ALA A 46 14.67 -7.87 4.38
C ALA A 46 13.53 -6.83 4.38
N PHE A 47 13.81 -5.58 3.98
CA PHE A 47 12.77 -4.55 3.84
C PHE A 47 11.72 -4.91 2.78
N THR A 48 12.16 -5.41 1.63
CA THR A 48 11.26 -5.84 0.56
C THR A 48 10.38 -7.01 1.01
N ALA A 49 10.96 -8.01 1.68
CA ALA A 49 10.23 -9.14 2.22
C ALA A 49 9.21 -8.72 3.29
N ASP A 50 9.58 -7.82 4.20
CA ASP A 50 8.67 -7.28 5.22
C ASP A 50 7.44 -6.60 4.59
N VAL A 51 7.65 -5.78 3.55
CA VAL A 51 6.56 -5.12 2.82
C VAL A 51 5.67 -6.13 2.08
N LEU A 52 6.25 -7.18 1.47
CA LEU A 52 5.49 -8.23 0.79
C LEU A 52 4.64 -9.04 1.77
N VAL A 53 5.22 -9.50 2.89
CA VAL A 53 4.52 -10.24 3.93
C VAL A 53 3.40 -9.39 4.54
N SER A 54 3.71 -8.13 4.88
CA SER A 54 2.72 -7.20 5.41
C SER A 54 1.60 -6.89 4.40
N SER A 55 1.90 -6.87 3.11
CA SER A 55 0.89 -6.74 2.04
C SER A 55 -0.06 -7.93 1.99
N VAL A 56 0.45 -9.16 2.08
CA VAL A 56 -0.40 -10.36 2.12
C VAL A 56 -1.32 -10.36 3.35
N ILE A 57 -0.77 -10.03 4.53
CA ILE A 57 -1.54 -9.91 5.77
C ILE A 57 -2.61 -8.82 5.63
N PHE A 58 -2.26 -7.68 5.05
CA PHE A 58 -3.19 -6.59 4.79
C PHE A 58 -4.35 -7.02 3.91
N TRP A 59 -4.15 -7.84 2.87
CA TRP A 59 -5.24 -8.33 2.03
C TRP A 59 -6.24 -9.19 2.80
N GLY A 60 -5.74 -10.08 3.67
CA GLY A 60 -6.59 -10.89 4.57
C GLY A 60 -7.40 -10.01 5.54
N PHE A 61 -6.71 -9.05 6.17
CA PHE A 61 -7.35 -8.06 7.05
C PHE A 61 -8.42 -7.23 6.33
N ALA A 62 -8.08 -6.70 5.15
CA ALA A 62 -8.97 -5.87 4.36
C ALA A 62 -10.21 -6.65 3.90
N TYR A 63 -10.03 -7.91 3.50
CA TYR A 63 -11.14 -8.80 3.14
C TYR A 63 -12.09 -9.04 4.32
N TYR A 64 -11.54 -9.42 5.49
CA TYR A 64 -12.32 -9.68 6.69
C TYR A 64 -13.12 -8.45 7.14
N GLU A 65 -12.46 -7.30 7.25
CA GLU A 65 -13.09 -6.05 7.68
C GLU A 65 -14.08 -5.52 6.65
N SER A 66 -13.84 -5.76 5.36
CA SER A 66 -14.80 -5.39 4.30
C SER A 66 -16.10 -6.16 4.42
N ARG A 67 -16.06 -7.43 4.82
CA ARG A 67 -17.25 -8.24 5.09
C ARG A 67 -17.97 -7.75 6.34
N LYS A 68 -17.23 -7.42 7.40
CA LYS A 68 -17.79 -6.92 8.67
C LYS A 68 -18.51 -5.58 8.53
N TYR A 69 -17.93 -4.63 7.79
CA TYR A 69 -18.46 -3.24 7.67
C TYR A 69 -19.15 -2.94 6.32
N GLY A 70 -19.39 -3.96 5.49
CA GLY A 70 -20.10 -3.80 4.21
C GLY A 70 -19.36 -2.93 3.18
N ILE A 71 -18.03 -3.06 3.09
CA ILE A 71 -17.20 -2.33 2.11
C ILE A 71 -17.21 -3.11 0.78
N ARG A 72 -18.05 -2.69 -0.18
CA ARG A 72 -18.28 -3.41 -1.45
C ARG A 72 -17.07 -3.47 -2.41
N ARG A 73 -16.12 -2.54 -2.33
CA ARG A 73 -15.03 -2.39 -3.32
C ARG A 73 -13.65 -2.64 -2.72
N PHE A 74 -13.50 -3.70 -1.92
CA PHE A 74 -12.25 -3.97 -1.21
C PHE A 74 -11.04 -4.16 -2.17
N TRP A 75 -11.28 -4.74 -3.35
CA TRP A 75 -10.29 -4.96 -4.40
C TRP A 75 -9.61 -3.68 -4.87
N VAL A 76 -10.26 -2.51 -4.75
CA VAL A 76 -9.63 -1.21 -5.07
C VAL A 76 -8.46 -0.91 -4.13
N TYR A 77 -8.54 -1.31 -2.85
CA TYR A 77 -7.45 -1.12 -1.90
C TYR A 77 -6.33 -2.14 -2.11
N GLY A 78 -6.65 -3.34 -2.57
CA GLY A 78 -5.66 -4.32 -3.04
C GLY A 78 -4.91 -3.81 -4.27
N ALA A 79 -5.63 -3.26 -5.25
CA ALA A 79 -5.02 -2.62 -6.42
C ALA A 79 -4.15 -1.41 -6.03
N ALA A 80 -4.62 -0.58 -5.10
CA ALA A 80 -3.82 0.52 -4.56
C ALA A 80 -2.55 0.04 -3.84
N ASN A 81 -2.61 -1.11 -3.17
CA ASN A 81 -1.42 -1.75 -2.57
C ASN A 81 -0.44 -2.28 -3.62
N ILE A 82 -0.90 -2.85 -4.73
CA ILE A 82 -0.01 -3.31 -5.81
C ILE A 82 0.65 -2.13 -6.53
N VAL A 83 -0.13 -1.09 -6.84
CA VAL A 83 0.36 0.05 -7.64
C VAL A 83 1.17 1.02 -6.79
N GLY A 84 0.69 1.35 -5.59
CA GLY A 84 1.30 2.36 -4.71
C GLY A 84 2.05 1.78 -3.52
N GLY A 85 2.09 0.47 -3.35
CA GLY A 85 2.65 -0.17 -2.16
C GLY A 85 1.72 -0.18 -0.94
N LEU A 86 2.15 -0.87 0.11
CA LEU A 86 1.40 -0.99 1.37
C LEU A 86 1.13 0.36 2.05
N SER A 87 2.07 1.29 1.93
CA SER A 87 1.97 2.66 2.44
C SER A 87 0.80 3.46 1.87
N VAL A 88 0.23 3.03 0.74
CA VAL A 88 -0.93 3.69 0.10
C VAL A 88 -2.20 2.87 0.34
N GLY A 89 -2.15 1.57 0.06
CA GLY A 89 -3.33 0.70 0.16
C GLY A 89 -3.90 0.61 1.58
N LEU A 90 -3.03 0.47 2.59
CA LEU A 90 -3.44 0.34 3.98
C LEU A 90 -4.17 1.58 4.51
N PRO A 91 -3.60 2.80 4.48
CA PRO A 91 -4.29 3.96 5.03
C PRO A 91 -5.54 4.34 4.22
N LEU A 92 -5.55 4.09 2.91
CA LEU A 92 -6.74 4.30 2.08
C LEU A 92 -7.89 3.37 2.48
N PHE A 93 -7.57 2.11 2.80
CA PHE A 93 -8.54 1.16 3.34
C PHE A 93 -9.05 1.59 4.72
N LEU A 94 -8.15 1.98 5.62
CA LEU A 94 -8.50 2.44 6.96
C LEU A 94 -9.41 3.68 6.92
N TYR A 95 -9.18 4.59 5.98
CA TYR A 95 -10.07 5.72 5.74
C TYR A 95 -11.49 5.29 5.36
N ALA A 96 -11.62 4.36 4.41
CA ALA A 96 -12.91 3.86 3.97
C ALA A 96 -13.65 3.07 5.06
N ARG A 97 -12.91 2.28 5.83
CA ARG A 97 -13.39 1.59 7.02
C ARG A 97 -13.91 2.58 8.06
N GLN A 98 -13.15 3.62 8.37
CA GLN A 98 -13.57 4.65 9.33
C GLN A 98 -14.86 5.34 8.87
N LYS A 99 -15.01 5.60 7.56
CA LYS A 99 -16.28 6.13 7.02
C LYS A 99 -17.48 5.25 7.31
N LYS A 100 -17.32 3.93 7.25
CA LYS A 100 -18.40 2.99 7.57
C LYS A 100 -18.70 2.95 9.06
N ILE A 101 -17.67 2.99 9.90
CA ILE A 101 -17.82 3.01 11.35
C ILE A 101 -18.60 4.25 11.80
N ASP A 102 -18.21 5.45 11.36
CA ASP A 102 -18.90 6.67 11.81
C ASP A 102 -20.30 6.84 11.18
N ALA A 103 -20.67 6.02 10.19
CA ALA A 103 -22.04 5.97 9.66
C ALA A 103 -22.95 5.03 10.46
N LEU A 104 -22.38 4.24 11.38
CA LEU A 104 -23.08 3.32 12.27
C LEU A 104 -23.24 3.90 13.70
N SER A 105 -22.63 5.06 13.98
CA SER A 105 -22.75 5.83 15.22
C SER A 105 -23.76 6.95 15.08
#